data_AF-A0A5P9HCK0-F1
#
_entry.id   AF-A0A5P9HCK0-F1
#
_cell.length_a   1.000
_cell.length_b   1.000
_cell.length_c   1.000
_cell.angle_alpha   90.00
_cell.angle_beta   90.00
_cell.angle_gamma   90.00
#
_symmetry.space_group_name_H-M   'P 1'
#
loop_
_entity.id
_entity.type
_entity.pdbx_description
1 polymer ?
#
loop_
_entity_poly.entity_id
_entity_poly.type
_entity_poly.pdbx_seq_one_letter_code
_entity_poly.pdbx_strand_id
1 'polypeptide(L)'
;MHALAILLIAVLLLAQLADVITTRRVLAAGGRELNPVIRWAMAHLGEWGWVILKLLLAAAAIGAATAFDGLERLIVLAPAALVSVIPPLNNWRQLRGG
;
A
#
# COMPACT_ATOMS: atom_id res chain seq x y z
N MET A 1 -7.44 -4.30 -22.62
CA MET A 1 -6.47 -4.52 -21.51
C MET A 1 -6.12 -3.25 -20.73
N HIS A 2 -6.04 -2.08 -21.37
CA HIS A 2 -5.73 -0.82 -20.70
C HIS A 2 -6.71 -0.43 -19.57
N ALA A 3 -8.03 -0.60 -19.78
CA ALA A 3 -9.02 -0.28 -18.75
C ALA A 3 -8.82 -1.07 -17.45
N LEU A 4 -8.46 -2.36 -17.55
CA LEU A 4 -8.17 -3.18 -16.38
C LEU A 4 -6.88 -2.73 -15.68
N ALA A 5 -5.83 -2.39 -16.42
CA ALA A 5 -4.60 -1.85 -15.84
C ALA A 5 -4.87 -0.52 -15.10
N ILE A 6 -5.68 0.37 -15.68
CA ILE A 6 -6.11 1.62 -15.04
C ILE A 6 -6.85 1.34 -13.74
N LEU A 7 -7.79 0.39 -13.74
CA LEU A 7 -8.52 -0.01 -12.53
C LEU A 7 -7.57 -0.54 -11.46
N LEU A 8 -6.62 -1.40 -11.82
CA LEU A 8 -5.63 -1.95 -10.87
C LEU A 8 -4.73 -0.84 -10.29
N ILE A 9 -4.31 0.12 -11.11
CA ILE A 9 -3.55 1.29 -10.64
C ILE A 9 -4.40 2.13 -9.69
N ALA A 10 -5.67 2.39 -10.02
CA ALA A 10 -6.57 3.13 -9.15
C ALA A 10 -6.77 2.43 -7.80
N VAL A 11 -7.00 1.10 -7.81
CA VAL A 11 -7.10 0.29 -6.59
C VAL A 11 -5.81 0.36 -5.78
N LEU A 12 -4.64 0.20 -6.42
CA LEU A 12 -3.35 0.31 -5.76
C LEU A 12 -3.19 1.67 -5.07
N LEU A 13 -3.44 2.78 -5.77
CA LEU A 13 -3.29 4.13 -5.21
C LEU A 13 -4.28 4.39 -4.06
N LEU A 14 -5.54 4.00 -4.22
CA LEU A 14 -6.55 4.13 -3.17
C LEU A 14 -6.24 3.28 -1.95
N ALA A 15 -5.71 2.07 -2.16
CA ALA A 15 -5.29 1.19 -1.07
C ALA A 15 -4.11 1.78 -0.29
N GLN A 16 -3.10 2.35 -0.98
CA GLN A 16 -2.00 3.06 -0.31
C GLN A 16 -2.52 4.25 0.52
N LEU A 17 -3.46 5.04 -0.01
CA LEU A 17 -4.04 6.15 0.72
C LEU A 17 -4.84 5.67 1.95
N ALA A 18 -5.70 4.66 1.77
CA ALA A 18 -6.46 4.06 2.85
C ALA A 18 -5.54 3.48 3.94
N ASP A 19 -4.42 2.88 3.54
CA ASP A 19 -3.42 2.34 4.44
C ASP A 19 -2.79 3.44 5.29
N VAL A 20 -2.38 4.56 4.69
CA VAL A 20 -1.82 5.70 5.43
C VAL A 20 -2.82 6.25 6.46
N ILE A 21 -4.08 6.43 6.04
CA ILE A 21 -5.14 6.97 6.90
C ILE A 21 -5.43 6.00 8.06
N THR A 22 -5.60 4.71 7.77
CA THR A 22 -5.93 3.71 8.79
C THR A 22 -4.77 3.46 9.74
N THR A 23 -3.52 3.45 9.25
CA THR A 23 -2.32 3.34 10.08
C THR A 23 -2.23 4.51 11.06
N ARG A 24 -2.42 5.75 10.59
CA ARG A 24 -2.42 6.93 11.48
C ARG A 24 -3.51 6.85 12.55
N ARG A 25 -4.72 6.40 12.19
CA ARG A 25 -5.82 6.20 13.14
C ARG A 25 -5.50 5.13 14.18
N VAL A 26 -4.93 4.00 13.76
CA VAL A 26 -4.49 2.93 14.67
C VAL A 26 -3.46 3.46 15.67
N LEU A 27 -2.44 4.16 15.19
CA LEU A 27 -1.39 4.71 16.04
C LEU A 27 -1.94 5.77 17.01
N ALA A 28 -2.84 6.65 16.55
CA ALA A 28 -3.49 7.65 17.39
C ALA A 28 -4.39 7.03 18.47
N ALA A 29 -4.96 5.86 18.22
CA ALA A 29 -5.73 5.09 19.20
C ALA A 29 -4.86 4.29 20.18
N GLY A 30 -3.53 4.44 20.18
CA GLY A 30 -2.61 3.67 21.02
C GLY A 30 -2.32 2.27 20.50
N GLY A 31 -2.79 1.94 19.29
CA GLY A 31 -2.43 0.72 18.57
C GLY A 31 -0.98 0.74 18.09
N ARG A 32 -0.58 -0.33 17.41
CA ARG A 32 0.79 -0.51 16.90
C ARG A 32 0.80 -1.00 15.46
N GLU A 33 1.81 -0.56 14.71
CA GLU A 33 2.10 -1.08 13.37
C GLU A 33 2.56 -2.54 13.45
N LEU A 34 1.81 -3.42 12.78
CA LEU A 34 2.05 -4.86 12.78
C LEU A 34 3.12 -5.26 11.77
N ASN A 35 3.29 -4.50 10.69
CA ASN A 35 4.31 -4.77 9.69
C ASN A 35 5.70 -4.41 10.24
N PRO A 36 6.61 -5.38 10.42
CA PRO A 36 7.93 -5.11 11.00
C PRO A 36 8.78 -4.16 10.15
N VAL A 37 8.62 -4.18 8.82
CA VAL A 37 9.37 -3.31 7.89
C VAL A 37 8.90 -1.87 8.03
N ILE A 38 7.58 -1.64 8.07
CA ILE A 38 7.02 -0.29 8.23
C ILE A 38 7.30 0.25 9.63
N ARG A 39 7.22 -0.59 10.66
CA ARG A 39 7.60 -0.23 12.03
C ARG A 39 9.08 0.17 12.11
N TRP A 40 9.97 -0.58 11.46
CA TRP A 40 11.39 -0.20 11.35
C TRP A 40 11.55 1.13 10.62
N ALA A 41 10.84 1.34 9.50
CA ALA A 41 10.89 2.59 8.74
C ALA A 41 10.39 3.79 9.55
N MET A 42 9.30 3.64 10.31
CA MET A 42 8.80 4.67 11.23
C MET A 42 9.84 5.05 12.28
N ALA A 43 10.54 4.04 12.84
CA ALA A 43 11.54 4.25 13.88
C ALA A 43 12.83 4.93 13.37
N HIS A 44 13.23 4.69 12.11
CA HIS A 44 14.52 5.17 11.58
C HIS A 44 14.40 6.35 10.61
N LEU A 45 13.29 6.47 9.90
CA LEU A 45 13.08 7.47 8.86
C LEU A 45 12.04 8.54 9.24
N GLY A 46 11.45 8.42 10.44
CA GLY A 46 10.43 9.33 10.95
C GLY A 46 9.06 9.19 10.30
N GLU A 47 8.16 10.13 10.61
CA GLU A 47 6.75 10.05 10.22
C GLU A 47 6.54 10.06 8.69
N TRP A 48 7.34 10.81 7.94
CA TRP A 48 7.19 10.86 6.48
C TRP A 48 7.97 9.76 5.75
N GLY A 49 9.00 9.20 6.37
CA GLY A 49 9.88 8.22 5.73
C GLY A 49 9.16 6.93 5.30
N TRP A 50 8.27 6.41 6.15
CA TRP A 50 7.50 5.21 5.80
C TRP A 50 6.43 5.48 4.74
N VAL A 51 5.85 6.69 4.70
CA VAL A 51 4.90 7.11 3.66
C VAL A 51 5.61 7.19 2.32
N ILE A 52 6.77 7.84 2.28
CA ILE A 52 7.61 7.93 1.08
C ILE A 52 8.01 6.53 0.60
N LEU A 53 8.43 5.65 1.51
CA LEU A 53 8.77 4.27 1.16
C LEU A 53 7.60 3.52 0.49
N LYS A 54 6.37 3.65 1.03
CA LYS A 54 5.17 3.06 0.44
C LYS A 54 4.89 3.62 -0.96
N LEU A 55 4.99 4.94 -1.13
CA LEU A 55 4.80 5.60 -2.42
C LEU A 55 5.84 5.17 -3.46
N LEU A 56 7.12 5.03 -3.05
CA LEU A 56 8.18 4.55 -3.93
C LEU A 56 7.94 3.11 -4.38
N LEU A 57 7.48 2.22 -3.50
CA LEU A 57 7.14 0.85 -3.86
C LEU A 57 5.95 0.79 -4.83
N ALA A 58 4.91 1.59 -4.60
CA ALA A 58 3.78 1.70 -5.51
C ALA A 58 4.19 2.26 -6.88
N ALA A 59 5.00 3.32 -6.88
CA ALA A 59 5.54 3.91 -8.10
C ALA A 59 6.45 2.94 -8.86
N ALA A 60 7.27 2.15 -8.16
CA ALA A 60 8.11 1.12 -8.76
C ALA A 60 7.28 0.02 -9.42
N ALA A 61 6.19 -0.42 -8.80
CA ALA A 61 5.28 -1.40 -9.40
C ALA A 61 4.59 -0.85 -10.66
N ILE A 62 4.12 0.40 -10.62
CA ILE A 62 3.51 1.07 -11.78
C ILE A 62 4.54 1.27 -12.89
N GLY A 63 5.75 1.72 -12.54
CA GLY A 63 6.87 1.91 -13.48
C GLY A 63 7.35 0.61 -14.11
N ALA A 64 7.49 -0.46 -13.33
CA ALA A 64 7.82 -1.79 -13.88
C ALA A 64 6.74 -2.26 -14.86
N ALA A 65 5.47 -1.98 -14.58
CA ALA A 65 4.36 -2.34 -15.43
C ALA A 65 4.34 -1.57 -16.78
N THR A 66 5.03 -0.43 -16.92
CA THR A 66 5.12 0.29 -18.21
C THR A 66 6.07 -0.37 -19.20
N ALA A 67 6.94 -1.27 -18.74
CA ALA A 67 7.82 -2.05 -19.61
C ALA A 67 7.08 -3.18 -20.36
N PHE A 68 5.77 -3.35 -20.12
CA PHE A 68 4.98 -4.45 -20.65
C PHE A 68 3.66 -3.95 -21.25
N ASP A 69 3.23 -4.56 -22.36
CA ASP A 69 1.99 -4.19 -23.05
C ASP A 69 0.89 -5.26 -23.04
N GLY A 70 1.23 -6.48 -22.63
CA GLY A 70 0.31 -7.61 -22.63
C GLY A 70 -0.13 -8.04 -21.23
N LEU A 71 -0.34 -9.34 -21.09
CA LEU A 71 -0.76 -9.99 -19.85
C LEU A 71 0.26 -9.80 -18.73
N GLU A 72 1.53 -9.68 -19.09
CA GLU A 72 2.67 -9.46 -18.20
C GLU A 72 2.48 -8.20 -17.36
N ARG A 73 1.93 -7.14 -17.96
CA ARG A 73 1.55 -5.91 -17.24
C ARG A 73 0.55 -6.18 -16.12
N LEU A 74 -0.43 -7.04 -16.38
CA LEU A 74 -1.44 -7.43 -15.38
C LEU A 74 -0.86 -8.36 -14.32
N ILE A 75 0.08 -9.24 -14.70
CA ILE A 75 0.82 -10.11 -13.77
C ILE A 75 1.62 -9.28 -12.76
N VAL A 76 2.11 -8.09 -13.15
CA VAL A 76 2.77 -7.16 -12.23
C VAL A 76 1.75 -6.39 -11.37
N LEU A 77 0.74 -5.77 -12.01
CA LEU A 77 -0.19 -4.87 -11.32
C LEU A 77 -1.19 -5.57 -10.41
N ALA A 78 -1.69 -6.75 -10.79
CA ALA A 78 -2.73 -7.43 -10.02
C ALA A 78 -2.26 -7.89 -8.63
N PRO A 79 -1.10 -8.57 -8.48
CA PRO A 79 -0.57 -8.91 -7.17
C PRO A 79 -0.25 -7.67 -6.34
N ALA A 80 0.33 -6.62 -6.95
CA ALA A 80 0.63 -5.37 -6.26
C ALA A 80 -0.65 -4.73 -5.68
N ALA A 81 -1.71 -4.63 -6.50
CA ALA A 81 -3.01 -4.11 -6.07
C ALA A 81 -3.62 -4.98 -4.95
N LEU A 82 -3.66 -6.31 -5.12
CA LEU A 82 -4.23 -7.22 -4.12
C LEU A 82 -3.50 -7.14 -2.77
N VAL A 83 -2.17 -7.18 -2.78
CA VAL A 83 -1.36 -7.10 -1.55
C VAL A 83 -1.53 -5.76 -0.86
N SER A 84 -1.66 -4.66 -1.62
CA SER A 84 -1.83 -3.31 -1.06
C SER A 84 -3.13 -3.12 -0.27
N VAL A 85 -4.14 -3.96 -0.49
CA VAL A 85 -5.42 -3.92 0.25
C VAL A 85 -5.31 -4.60 1.63
N ILE A 86 -4.32 -5.48 1.84
CA ILE A 86 -4.18 -6.24 3.09
C ILE A 86 -3.89 -5.32 4.30
N PRO A 87 -2.91 -4.39 4.25
CA PRO A 87 -2.63 -3.50 5.37
C PRO A 87 -3.83 -2.65 5.83
N PRO A 88 -4.57 -1.92 4.97
CA PRO A 88 -5.71 -1.11 5.43
C PRO A 88 -6.83 -1.98 6.01
N LEU A 89 -7.05 -3.20 5.50
CA LEU A 89 -8.02 -4.13 6.07
C LEU A 89 -7.61 -4.59 7.48
N ASN A 90 -6.33 -4.91 7.69
CA ASN A 90 -5.83 -5.31 9.00
C ASN A 90 -5.90 -4.16 10.00
N ASN A 91 -5.53 -2.95 9.59
CA ASN A 91 -5.66 -1.74 10.43
C ASN A 91 -7.13 -1.47 10.79
N TRP A 92 -8.05 -1.62 9.83
CA TRP A 92 -9.48 -1.44 10.07
C TRP A 92 -10.05 -2.49 11.03
N ARG A 93 -9.55 -3.74 11.00
CA ARG A 93 -9.90 -4.76 12.00
C ARG A 93 -9.38 -4.38 13.38
N GLN A 94 -8.16 -3.87 13.47
CA GLN A 94 -7.57 -3.38 14.72
C GLN A 94 -8.37 -2.21 15.32
N LEU A 95 -8.86 -1.29 14.50
CA LEU A 95 -9.73 -0.19 14.95
C LEU A 95 -11.11 -0.63 15.43
N ARG A 96 -11.61 -1.79 15.00
CA ARG A 96 -12.93 -2.31 15.40
C ARG A 96 -12.89 -3.29 16.57
N GLY A 97 -11.74 -3.89 16.82
CA GLY A 97 -11.53 -4.87 17.91
C GLY A 97 -10.60 -4.38 19.01
N GLY A 98 -10.19 -3.11 18.98
CA GLY A 98 -9.43 -2.42 20.02
C GLY A 98 -10.33 -1.56 20.89
#